data_AF-A0A8S4N175-F1
#
_entry.id   AF-A0A8S4N175-F1
#
_cell.length_a   1.000
_cell.length_b   1.000
_cell.length_c   1.000
_cell.angle_alpha   90.00
_cell.angle_beta   90.00
_cell.angle_gamma   90.00
#
_symmetry.space_group_name_H-M   'P 1'
#
loop_
_entity.id
_entity.type
_entity.pdbx_description
1 polymer ?
#
loop_
_entity_poly.entity_id
_entity_poly.type
_entity_poly.pdbx_seq_one_letter_code
_entity_poly.pdbx_strand_id
1 'polypeptide(L)'
;DHTHLKLEKLCGEGIQYRSVICTEVKAKSIDCYDKSTMRGGYCSVRTKVSDTLCNTQKPELYRRCTKDCHQDCKLHSWGRWSSECLDGICVMQNTETITGHRIRRRTIAIQPSTHGRKCPHLMESSRCQYPLCFSWAYDEFGDCIVDPPFNKTTGSVVCQHGLKWRKVFCSDHNMVKQMLQY
;
A
#
# COMPACT_ATOMS: atom_id res chain seq x y z
N ASP A 1 -28.67 -25.34 27.90
CA ASP A 1 -28.00 -24.05 27.65
C ASP A 1 -26.65 -24.24 27.00
N HIS A 2 -26.18 -23.28 26.20
CA HIS A 2 -24.93 -23.22 25.40
C HIS A 2 -25.06 -23.32 23.86
N THR A 3 -26.21 -22.98 23.27
CA THR A 3 -26.31 -22.70 21.81
C THR A 3 -26.29 -21.20 21.47
N HIS A 4 -25.85 -20.35 22.41
CA HIS A 4 -25.40 -18.98 22.12
C HIS A 4 -23.93 -18.95 21.69
N LEU A 5 -23.49 -19.92 20.90
CA LEU A 5 -22.20 -19.85 20.20
C LEU A 5 -22.30 -18.78 19.10
N LYS A 6 -22.17 -17.53 19.54
CA LYS A 6 -21.55 -16.42 18.82
C LYS A 6 -22.03 -16.24 17.38
N LEU A 7 -23.34 -16.05 17.21
CA LEU A 7 -23.94 -15.61 15.94
C LEU A 7 -23.35 -14.29 15.41
N GLU A 8 -22.60 -13.56 16.24
CA GLU A 8 -21.90 -12.33 15.87
C GLU A 8 -20.76 -12.54 14.85
N LYS A 9 -20.23 -13.75 14.68
CA LYS A 9 -19.04 -14.01 13.84
C LYS A 9 -19.30 -14.51 12.42
N LEU A 10 -20.55 -14.70 11.99
CA LEU A 10 -20.83 -15.07 10.60
C LEU A 10 -20.92 -13.83 9.72
N CYS A 11 -20.34 -13.89 8.53
CA CYS A 11 -20.30 -12.85 7.52
C CYS A 11 -20.34 -13.51 6.12
N GLY A 12 -20.62 -12.74 5.08
CA GLY A 12 -20.84 -13.25 3.72
C GLY A 12 -22.29 -13.19 3.29
N GLU A 13 -22.64 -13.97 2.27
CA GLU A 13 -23.99 -14.06 1.73
C GLU A 13 -24.87 -14.98 2.59
N GLY A 14 -26.15 -14.62 2.73
CA GLY A 14 -27.11 -15.41 3.47
C GLY A 14 -28.55 -15.03 3.17
N ILE A 15 -29.46 -15.69 3.88
CA ILE A 15 -30.89 -15.46 3.80
C ILE A 15 -31.39 -15.08 5.19
N GLN A 16 -32.06 -13.92 5.28
CA GLN A 16 -32.74 -13.47 6.48
C GLN A 16 -34.21 -13.86 6.42
N TYR A 17 -34.73 -14.48 7.47
CA TYR A 17 -36.14 -14.84 7.61
C TYR A 17 -36.89 -13.83 8.48
N ARG A 18 -38.18 -13.65 8.21
CA ARG A 18 -39.11 -12.92 9.08
C ARG A 18 -40.44 -13.64 9.17
N SER A 19 -41.09 -13.53 10.33
CA SER A 19 -42.47 -13.96 10.50
C SER A 19 -43.41 -12.84 10.07
N VAL A 20 -44.33 -13.15 9.15
CA VAL A 20 -45.42 -12.24 8.78
C VAL A 20 -46.74 -12.89 9.17
N ILE A 21 -47.54 -12.18 9.95
CA ILE A 21 -48.83 -12.64 10.47
C ILE A 21 -49.92 -11.63 10.14
N CYS A 22 -51.06 -12.11 9.67
CA CYS A 22 -52.27 -11.29 9.53
C CYS A 22 -52.92 -11.09 10.91
N THR A 23 -53.24 -9.85 11.27
CA THR A 23 -53.90 -9.54 12.56
C THR A 23 -55.12 -8.66 12.37
N GLU A 24 -56.24 -9.04 12.98
CA GLU A 24 -57.40 -8.17 13.15
C GLU A 24 -57.15 -7.22 14.34
N VAL A 25 -57.46 -5.94 14.13
CA VAL A 25 -57.39 -4.92 15.18
C VAL A 25 -58.80 -4.69 15.70
N LYS A 26 -59.11 -5.23 16.87
CA LYS A 26 -60.41 -4.97 17.50
C LYS A 26 -60.32 -3.66 18.28
N ALA A 27 -61.01 -2.64 17.78
CA ALA A 27 -61.25 -1.43 18.55
C ALA A 27 -62.28 -1.77 19.63
N LYS A 28 -61.86 -1.66 20.90
CA LYS A 28 -62.60 -1.93 22.14
C LYS A 28 -62.48 -3.37 22.65
N SER A 29 -61.66 -3.55 23.68
CA SER A 29 -62.18 -3.82 25.03
C SER A 29 -61.06 -3.72 26.06
N ILE A 30 -61.37 -3.06 27.19
CA ILE A 30 -60.57 -2.85 28.43
C ILE A 30 -59.63 -1.64 28.44
N ASP A 31 -59.76 -0.84 29.51
CA ASP A 31 -58.77 0.13 29.99
C ASP A 31 -57.45 -0.61 30.20
N CYS A 32 -56.53 -0.43 29.27
CA CYS A 32 -55.18 -0.92 29.44
C CYS A 32 -54.35 0.16 30.14
N TYR A 33 -53.66 -0.26 31.19
CA TYR A 33 -52.72 0.58 31.89
C TYR A 33 -51.32 0.32 31.34
N ASP A 34 -50.79 1.25 30.55
CA ASP A 34 -49.40 1.19 30.11
C ASP A 34 -48.50 1.63 31.27
N LYS A 35 -47.76 0.67 31.83
CA LYS A 35 -46.81 0.91 32.93
C LYS A 35 -45.65 1.83 32.53
N SER A 36 -45.35 1.98 31.23
CA SER A 36 -44.25 2.84 30.74
C SER A 36 -44.66 4.31 30.65
N THR A 37 -45.92 4.60 30.35
CA THR A 37 -46.43 5.97 30.16
C THR A 37 -47.36 6.45 31.28
N MET A 38 -47.71 5.58 32.24
CA MET A 38 -48.60 5.88 33.39
C MET A 38 -49.93 6.53 32.97
N ARG A 39 -50.45 6.17 31.79
CA ARG A 39 -51.72 6.66 31.25
C ARG A 39 -52.66 5.50 30.97
N GLY A 40 -53.90 5.64 31.44
CA GLY A 40 -55.01 4.79 31.01
C GLY A 40 -55.48 5.23 29.63
N GLY A 41 -55.69 4.28 28.73
CA GLY A 41 -56.19 4.55 27.38
C GLY A 41 -56.87 3.35 26.74
N TYR A 42 -57.40 3.57 25.55
CA TYR A 42 -57.94 2.49 24.72
C TYR A 42 -56.79 1.79 23.99
N CYS A 43 -56.47 0.56 24.39
CA CYS A 43 -55.55 -0.27 23.60
C CYS A 43 -56.33 -0.98 22.50
N SER A 44 -55.68 -1.06 21.35
CA SER A 44 -56.11 -1.93 20.28
C SER A 44 -55.52 -3.32 20.51
N VAL A 45 -56.40 -4.31 20.67
CA VAL A 45 -55.97 -5.71 20.77
C VAL A 45 -55.78 -6.26 19.36
N ARG A 46 -54.62 -6.88 19.12
CA ARG A 46 -54.30 -7.54 17.85
C ARG A 46 -54.48 -9.04 18.02
N THR A 47 -55.43 -9.63 17.29
CA THR A 47 -55.64 -11.07 17.25
C THR A 47 -55.17 -11.63 15.92
N LYS A 48 -54.38 -12.71 15.92
CA LYS A 48 -53.96 -13.39 14.69
C LYS A 48 -55.19 -13.95 13.99
N VAL A 49 -55.31 -13.70 12.69
CA VAL A 49 -56.40 -14.20 11.85
C VAL A 49 -55.84 -14.92 10.61
N SER A 50 -56.72 -15.51 9.81
CA SER A 50 -56.33 -16.16 8.54
C SER A 50 -55.70 -15.16 7.58
N ASP A 51 -54.63 -15.57 6.90
CA ASP A 51 -53.96 -14.76 5.87
C ASP A 51 -54.91 -14.39 4.72
N THR A 52 -55.96 -15.19 4.47
CA THR A 52 -56.99 -14.91 3.44
C THR A 52 -57.79 -13.64 3.71
N LEU A 53 -57.82 -13.16 4.96
CA LEU A 53 -58.52 -11.93 5.34
C LEU A 53 -57.66 -10.69 5.09
N CYS A 54 -56.34 -10.84 5.00
CA CYS A 54 -55.45 -9.79 4.55
C CYS A 54 -55.49 -9.75 3.03
N ASN A 55 -56.28 -8.83 2.45
CA ASN A 55 -56.50 -8.72 0.99
C ASN A 55 -55.30 -8.17 0.20
N THR A 56 -54.10 -8.23 0.79
CA THR A 56 -52.85 -7.73 0.21
C THR A 56 -51.92 -8.91 -0.04
N GLN A 57 -51.08 -8.80 -1.07
CA GLN A 57 -50.08 -9.82 -1.33
C GLN A 57 -49.23 -10.04 -0.08
N LYS A 58 -49.14 -11.31 0.36
CA LYS A 58 -48.36 -11.67 1.54
C LYS A 58 -46.90 -11.23 1.33
N PRO A 59 -46.34 -10.39 2.21
CA PRO A 59 -44.96 -9.96 2.09
C PRO A 59 -43.98 -11.15 2.10
N GLU A 60 -42.85 -11.01 1.40
CA GLU A 60 -41.82 -12.05 1.35
C GLU A 60 -41.36 -12.45 2.75
N LEU A 61 -41.31 -13.75 3.03
CA LEU A 61 -40.91 -14.28 4.34
C LEU A 61 -39.39 -14.36 4.51
N TYR A 62 -38.66 -14.25 3.41
CA TYR A 62 -37.22 -14.30 3.41
C TYR A 62 -36.65 -13.31 2.39
N ARG A 63 -35.44 -12.83 2.64
CA ARG A 63 -34.70 -11.99 1.71
C ARG A 63 -33.21 -12.33 1.74
N ARG A 64 -32.53 -12.11 0.61
CA ARG A 64 -31.07 -12.17 0.58
C ARG A 64 -30.48 -11.03 1.40
N CYS A 65 -29.40 -11.33 2.10
CA CYS A 65 -28.63 -10.35 2.86
C CYS A 65 -27.14 -10.64 2.71
N THR A 66 -26.33 -9.59 2.79
CA THR A 66 -24.88 -9.70 2.83
C THR A 66 -24.40 -8.98 4.08
N LYS A 67 -23.51 -9.64 4.83
CA LYS A 67 -22.84 -9.03 5.99
C LYS A 67 -21.35 -8.95 5.70
N ASP A 68 -20.79 -7.75 5.80
CA ASP A 68 -19.37 -7.53 5.54
C ASP A 68 -18.50 -8.40 6.44
N CYS A 69 -17.59 -9.16 5.80
CA CYS A 69 -16.55 -9.89 6.52
C CYS A 69 -15.46 -8.92 6.96
N HIS A 70 -15.30 -8.77 8.27
CA HIS A 70 -14.17 -8.03 8.81
C HIS A 70 -12.89 -8.84 8.57
N GLN A 71 -12.09 -8.38 7.62
CA GLN A 71 -10.85 -9.02 7.22
C GLN A 71 -9.74 -7.97 7.30
N ASP A 72 -8.86 -8.16 8.27
CA ASP A 72 -7.64 -7.36 8.37
C ASP A 72 -6.66 -7.75 7.28
N CYS A 73 -5.86 -6.76 6.84
CA CYS A 73 -4.75 -7.03 5.95
C CYS A 73 -3.75 -7.98 6.61
N LYS A 74 -3.34 -9.01 5.88
CA LYS A 74 -2.23 -9.89 6.26
C LYS A 74 -1.12 -9.78 5.23
N LEU A 75 0.11 -9.69 5.71
CA LEU A 75 1.32 -9.59 4.89
C LEU A 75 2.09 -10.90 4.97
N HIS A 76 2.76 -11.26 3.89
CA HIS A 76 3.77 -12.30 3.92
C HIS A 76 4.98 -11.87 4.77
N SER A 77 5.80 -12.85 5.15
CA SER A 77 7.12 -12.60 5.72
C SER A 77 7.95 -11.71 4.80
N TRP A 78 8.86 -10.95 5.39
CA TRP A 78 9.80 -10.14 4.63
C TRP A 78 10.62 -10.99 3.65
N GLY A 79 10.77 -10.49 2.43
CA GLY A 79 11.78 -10.98 1.50
C GLY A 79 13.19 -10.74 2.03
N ARG A 80 14.17 -11.31 1.33
CA ARG A 80 15.59 -11.03 1.64
C ARG A 80 15.88 -9.55 1.39
N TRP A 81 16.87 -9.04 2.11
CA TRP A 81 17.48 -7.76 1.77
C TRP A 81 18.07 -7.80 0.36
N SER A 82 18.09 -6.65 -0.31
CA SER A 82 18.88 -6.47 -1.54
C SER A 82 20.30 -6.98 -1.32
N SER A 83 20.82 -7.71 -2.30
CA SER A 83 22.18 -8.26 -2.27
C SER A 83 23.23 -7.15 -2.17
N GLU A 84 22.97 -6.03 -2.84
CA GLU A 84 23.84 -4.88 -2.89
C GLU A 84 23.34 -3.77 -1.94
N CYS A 85 24.30 -3.12 -1.30
CA CYS A 85 24.10 -1.90 -0.54
C CYS A 85 24.04 -0.74 -1.54
N LEU A 86 22.83 -0.24 -1.79
CA LEU A 86 22.58 0.81 -2.78
C LEU A 86 23.27 2.10 -2.36
N ASP A 87 23.71 2.86 -3.37
CA ASP A 87 24.38 4.14 -3.22
C ASP A 87 23.53 5.08 -2.36
N GLY A 88 24.12 5.47 -1.23
CA GLY A 88 23.63 6.52 -0.36
C GLY A 88 24.45 7.79 -0.59
N ILE A 89 24.99 8.34 0.50
CA ILE A 89 25.91 9.48 0.45
C ILE A 89 27.34 8.93 0.52
N CYS A 90 28.08 9.06 -0.57
CA CYS A 90 29.51 8.70 -0.66
C CYS A 90 30.36 9.97 -0.49
N VAL A 91 30.74 10.32 0.74
CA VAL A 91 31.66 11.45 0.99
C VAL A 91 33.09 10.92 0.98
N MET A 92 33.81 11.12 -0.12
CA MET A 92 35.23 10.77 -0.27
C MET A 92 36.15 11.93 0.16
N GLN A 93 35.86 12.55 1.30
CA GLN A 93 36.77 13.50 1.94
C GLN A 93 36.96 13.05 3.39
N ASN A 94 38.05 12.31 3.60
CA ASN A 94 38.86 12.00 4.78
C ASN A 94 38.29 12.03 6.21
N THR A 95 37.00 12.24 6.46
CA THR A 95 36.47 12.42 7.82
C THR A 95 35.06 11.91 8.08
N GLU A 96 34.27 11.41 7.13
CA GLU A 96 32.88 11.02 7.48
C GLU A 96 32.39 9.69 6.86
N THR A 97 31.69 8.95 7.70
CA THR A 97 31.21 7.58 7.54
C THR A 97 30.53 7.29 6.19
N ILE A 98 31.01 6.25 5.50
CA ILE A 98 30.38 5.72 4.30
C ILE A 98 29.10 4.95 4.70
N THR A 99 27.92 5.58 4.57
CA THR A 99 26.64 4.94 4.90
C THR A 99 25.81 4.71 3.65
N GLY A 100 25.54 3.44 3.35
CA GLY A 100 24.59 3.02 2.32
C GLY A 100 23.28 2.53 2.89
N HIS A 101 22.37 2.13 2.02
CA HIS A 101 21.12 1.51 2.44
C HIS A 101 20.78 0.27 1.62
N ARG A 102 20.18 -0.72 2.28
CA ARG A 102 19.62 -1.91 1.65
C ARG A 102 18.12 -1.91 1.84
N ILE A 103 17.43 -2.50 0.87
CA ILE A 103 15.97 -2.46 0.81
C ILE A 103 15.46 -3.90 0.84
N ARG A 104 14.38 -4.15 1.59
CA ARG A 104 13.62 -5.39 1.47
C ARG A 104 12.14 -5.08 1.26
N ARG A 105 11.45 -6.02 0.62
CA ARG A 105 10.03 -5.92 0.29
C ARG A 105 9.27 -7.12 0.84
N ARG A 106 7.97 -6.93 1.09
CA ARG A 106 7.01 -7.98 1.39
C ARG A 106 5.73 -7.73 0.60
N THR A 107 4.94 -8.77 0.41
CA THR A 107 3.70 -8.72 -0.36
C THR A 107 2.48 -8.92 0.53
N ILE A 108 1.32 -8.48 0.02
CA ILE A 108 0.03 -8.66 0.70
C ILE A 108 -0.44 -10.09 0.46
N ALA A 109 -0.64 -10.83 1.55
CA ALA A 109 -1.21 -12.19 1.52
C ALA A 109 -2.75 -12.14 1.50
N ILE A 110 -3.34 -11.20 2.24
CA ILE A 110 -4.79 -10.99 2.29
C ILE A 110 -5.07 -9.48 2.24
N GLN A 111 -5.90 -9.07 1.28
CA GLN A 111 -6.37 -7.69 1.17
C GLN A 111 -7.35 -7.36 2.31
N PRO A 112 -7.28 -6.14 2.88
CA PRO A 112 -8.23 -5.73 3.89
C PRO A 112 -9.62 -5.53 3.27
N SER A 113 -10.67 -5.86 4.02
CA SER A 113 -12.02 -5.44 3.66
C SER A 113 -12.24 -3.96 3.99
N THR A 114 -13.36 -3.38 3.53
CA THR A 114 -13.70 -1.96 3.70
C THR A 114 -13.55 -1.45 5.14
N HIS A 115 -13.90 -2.31 6.11
CA HIS A 115 -13.85 -2.01 7.54
C HIS A 115 -12.69 -2.71 8.26
N GLY A 116 -11.78 -3.36 7.52
CA GLY A 116 -10.59 -4.02 8.05
C GLY A 116 -9.43 -3.06 8.30
N ARG A 117 -8.48 -3.46 9.13
CA ARG A 117 -7.23 -2.70 9.30
C ARG A 117 -6.42 -2.71 8.01
N LYS A 118 -6.03 -1.52 7.56
CA LYS A 118 -5.20 -1.30 6.37
C LYS A 118 -3.84 -1.98 6.48
N CYS A 119 -3.24 -2.32 5.35
CA CYS A 119 -1.92 -2.91 5.30
C CYS A 119 -0.85 -1.93 5.81
N PRO A 120 0.08 -2.40 6.67
CA PRO A 120 1.32 -1.68 6.95
C PRO A 120 2.20 -1.52 5.69
N HIS A 121 3.31 -0.79 5.83
CA HIS A 121 4.27 -0.58 4.74
C HIS A 121 4.81 -1.91 4.16
N LEU A 122 5.00 -1.93 2.84
CA LEU A 122 5.45 -3.10 2.08
C LEU A 122 6.95 -3.09 1.78
N MET A 123 7.63 -1.99 2.10
CA MET A 123 9.04 -1.79 1.81
C MET A 123 9.69 -1.12 3.01
N GLU A 124 10.88 -1.59 3.38
CA GLU A 124 11.70 -0.96 4.41
C GLU A 124 13.15 -0.83 3.96
N SER A 125 13.83 0.14 4.57
CA SER A 125 15.22 0.47 4.32
C SER A 125 16.02 0.31 5.61
N SER A 126 17.22 -0.26 5.52
CA SER A 126 18.14 -0.43 6.63
C SER A 126 19.52 0.07 6.22
N ARG A 127 20.23 0.72 7.14
CA ARG A 127 21.61 1.15 6.91
C ARG A 127 22.49 -0.07 6.67
N CYS A 128 23.40 0.01 5.71
CA CYS A 128 24.45 -0.95 5.51
C CYS A 128 25.82 -0.26 5.54
N GLN A 129 26.78 -1.00 6.09
CA GLN A 129 28.19 -0.65 6.05
C GLN A 129 28.71 -1.12 4.68
N TYR A 130 29.57 -0.31 4.04
CA TYR A 130 30.17 -0.58 2.73
C TYR A 130 29.22 -0.50 1.51
N PRO A 131 28.62 0.66 1.17
CA PRO A 131 28.04 0.86 -0.16
C PRO A 131 29.10 0.78 -1.25
N LEU A 132 28.67 0.43 -2.46
CA LEU A 132 29.50 0.43 -3.66
C LEU A 132 29.74 1.86 -4.14
N CYS A 133 30.56 2.63 -3.44
CA CYS A 133 30.90 3.98 -3.86
C CYS A 133 31.89 3.96 -5.04
N PHE A 134 31.53 4.63 -6.14
CA PHE A 134 32.40 4.86 -7.29
C PHE A 134 32.68 6.35 -7.49
N SER A 135 33.89 6.70 -7.89
CA SER A 135 34.28 8.07 -8.20
C SER A 135 35.17 8.17 -9.44
N TRP A 136 35.05 9.29 -10.15
CA TRP A 136 35.92 9.64 -11.27
C TRP A 136 37.25 10.18 -10.75
N ALA A 137 38.33 9.46 -11.03
CA ALA A 137 39.69 9.95 -10.88
C ALA A 137 40.27 10.28 -12.26
N TYR A 138 40.99 11.38 -12.38
CA TYR A 138 41.62 11.77 -13.64
C TYR A 138 43.00 12.37 -13.35
N ASP A 139 43.90 12.23 -14.32
CA ASP A 139 45.17 12.95 -14.31
C ASP A 139 45.03 14.36 -14.89
N GLU A 140 46.12 15.11 -14.86
CA GLU A 140 46.20 16.41 -15.52
C GLU A 140 46.08 16.23 -17.04
N PHE A 141 45.52 17.24 -17.71
CA PHE A 141 45.49 17.25 -19.16
C PHE A 141 46.91 17.29 -19.73
N GLY A 142 47.16 16.45 -20.74
CA GLY A 142 48.39 16.49 -21.50
C GLY A 142 48.56 17.79 -22.31
N ASP A 143 49.64 17.84 -23.06
CA ASP A 143 49.95 18.95 -23.94
C ASP A 143 48.91 19.12 -25.05
N CYS A 144 48.75 20.36 -25.52
CA CYS A 144 47.83 20.67 -26.60
C CYS A 144 48.43 20.22 -27.92
N ILE A 145 47.80 19.24 -28.57
CA ILE A 145 48.20 18.79 -29.89
C ILE A 145 47.40 19.58 -30.92
N VAL A 146 48.10 20.37 -31.72
CA VAL A 146 47.56 21.11 -32.86
C VAL A 146 48.09 20.49 -34.15
N ASP A 147 47.27 20.50 -35.20
CA ASP A 147 47.73 20.18 -36.54
C ASP A 147 48.83 21.18 -36.97
N PRO A 148 49.70 20.82 -37.94
CA PRO A 148 50.83 21.64 -38.31
C PRO A 148 50.40 23.09 -38.60
N PRO A 149 51.04 24.11 -38.00
CA PRO A 149 50.55 25.48 -37.97
C PRO A 149 50.87 26.21 -39.27
N PHE A 150 50.73 25.54 -40.41
CA PHE A 150 51.15 26.05 -41.71
C PHE A 150 49.99 26.00 -42.70
N ASN A 151 49.44 27.18 -43.01
CA ASN A 151 48.47 27.30 -44.09
C ASN A 151 49.21 27.21 -45.43
N LYS A 152 49.12 26.04 -46.09
CA LYS A 152 49.81 25.75 -47.36
C LYS A 152 49.47 26.73 -48.49
N THR A 153 48.37 27.46 -48.36
CA THR A 153 47.86 28.39 -49.38
C THR A 153 48.37 29.82 -49.19
N THR A 154 48.56 30.26 -47.94
CA THR A 154 49.00 31.64 -47.62
C THR A 154 50.43 31.72 -47.08
N GLY A 155 51.08 30.59 -46.82
CA GLY A 155 52.46 30.53 -46.33
C GLY A 155 52.68 31.12 -44.94
N SER A 156 51.60 31.34 -44.18
CA SER A 156 51.63 32.01 -42.88
C SER A 156 51.34 31.07 -41.72
N VAL A 157 51.94 31.36 -40.56
CA VAL A 157 51.69 30.66 -39.30
C VAL A 157 50.39 31.19 -38.71
N VAL A 158 49.40 30.32 -38.57
CA VAL A 158 48.05 30.69 -38.08
C VAL A 158 47.77 29.92 -36.81
N CYS A 159 47.22 30.60 -35.79
CA CYS A 159 46.75 29.95 -34.58
C CYS A 159 45.59 29.00 -34.91
N GLN A 160 45.68 27.75 -34.45
CA GLN A 160 44.67 26.71 -34.68
C GLN A 160 44.12 26.18 -33.35
N HIS A 161 42.92 25.60 -33.40
CA HIS A 161 42.35 24.87 -32.28
C HIS A 161 43.07 23.53 -32.15
N GLY A 162 43.45 23.17 -30.92
CA GLY A 162 44.09 21.89 -30.62
C GLY A 162 43.21 21.02 -29.73
N LEU A 163 43.56 19.75 -29.66
CA LEU A 163 42.92 18.78 -28.79
C LEU A 163 43.86 18.41 -27.64
N LYS A 164 43.29 18.28 -26.46
CA LYS A 164 43.95 17.76 -25.26
C LYS A 164 43.23 16.50 -24.80
N TRP A 165 44.01 15.56 -24.29
CA TRP A 165 43.52 14.30 -23.76
C TRP A 165 43.98 14.17 -22.30
N ARG A 166 43.19 13.46 -21.49
CA ARG A 166 43.55 13.05 -20.13
C ARG A 166 43.09 11.62 -19.91
N LYS A 167 43.74 10.90 -19.01
CA LYS A 167 43.30 9.57 -18.57
C LYS A 167 42.25 9.73 -17.48
N VAL A 168 41.14 9.04 -17.67
CA VAL A 168 40.04 8.98 -16.70
C VAL A 168 39.91 7.54 -16.22
N PHE A 169 39.78 7.40 -14.91
CA PHE A 169 39.66 6.14 -14.20
C PHE A 169 38.36 6.17 -13.41
N CYS A 170 37.62 5.06 -13.46
CA CYS A 170 36.61 4.80 -12.44
C CYS A 170 37.31 4.12 -11.26
N SER A 171 37.07 4.62 -10.05
CA SER A 171 37.63 4.06 -8.82
C SER A 171 36.55 3.69 -7.83
N ASP A 172 36.69 2.54 -7.17
CA ASP A 172 35.82 2.13 -6.07
C ASP A 172 36.32 2.69 -4.72
N HIS A 173 35.58 2.41 -3.64
CA HIS A 173 35.97 2.79 -2.27
C HIS A 173 37.33 2.22 -1.81
N ASN A 174 37.87 1.19 -2.47
CA ASN A 174 39.20 0.62 -2.20
C ASN A 174 40.28 1.20 -3.12
N MET A 175 39.97 2.26 -3.86
CA MET A 175 40.88 2.90 -4.81
C MET A 175 41.32 1.99 -5.96
N VAL A 176 40.57 0.92 -6.24
CA VAL A 176 40.82 0.04 -7.39
C VAL A 176 40.45 0.81 -8.66
N LYS A 177 41.44 1.11 -9.50
CA LYS A 177 41.26 1.90 -10.71
C LYS A 177 40.99 0.99 -11.91
N GLN A 178 39.88 1.20 -12.59
CA GLN A 178 39.66 0.66 -13.92
C GLN A 178 39.89 1.77 -14.96
N MET A 179 40.90 1.59 -15.82
CA MET A 179 41.14 2.48 -16.95
C MET A 179 40.00 2.31 -17.95
N LEU A 180 39.30 3.40 -18.27
CA LEU A 180 38.37 3.41 -19.38
C LEU A 180 39.16 3.69 -20.65
N GLN A 181 39.16 2.74 -21.58
CA GLN A 181 39.67 2.95 -22.92
C GLN A 181 38.59 3.68 -23.72
N TYR A 182 38.96 4.80 -24.34
CA TYR A 182 38.17 5.51 -25.35
C TYR A 182 39.03 5.72 -26.59
#